data_AF-A0A430M421-F1
#
_entry.id   AF-A0A430M421-F1
#
_cell.length_a   1.000
_cell.length_b   1.000
_cell.length_c   1.000
_cell.angle_alpha   90.00
_cell.angle_beta   90.00
_cell.angle_gamma   90.00
#
_symmetry.space_group_name_H-M   'P 1'
#
loop_
_entity.id
_entity.type
_entity.pdbx_description
1 polymer ?
#
loop_
_entity_poly.entity_id
_entity_poly.type
_entity_poly.pdbx_seq_one_letter_code
_entity_poly.pdbx_strand_id
1 'polypeptide(L)'
;MRPNQRNVDLFFAIAQTFVASLPPAPDRDRALADDMMLALTNSVVNLRFEITRLLYTFSIDRALIELPERDCARANIALEDILDMLDNLVDESICMYQQDLGNSFPRLESLKRVIVLLNPAVGLDGFLQAPDGVLRYICYVAPKGHEAARHRRSANVARQFNDTMDQVFSSRMGIMEAGPTEVFHHDRNSEMQERDLDKSDLEEIHAAKRMSNAAKKIAQILTKSICQKPHSGYINLTGFPEAEIFTIMTATLEELIIPEQAQEEGTKLGMDLVRAVQIENIRSQALLELRKGHVQLPVISESAECVQEATLLAAGNGTTADSLAWINKFQHANKHLVSLNKDTRSKPVKIAILDTGLDTDDPYFSGAGIDRVDDWDGLWHDCLGESSTPVDDDKGRHGTALTCLLLQLAPEAIVYVVRVAKSSSGLGQAQHAIAAAILHVVTSWDVDVISMSFGFSEEIELIRDAIVQAEILKRNKILFFAAANNDGLNEPEMFPAFFESVISARGTECDGEFIQRYNPKSWSHKSGIQYGTLARDVPYNWPTRNPTKSGCSVSTPILAAIAAILISFVDSQRNWDAERHAIRTRRGMVAVFNVMAQDDSARGRLYVAPWQLYEQRREPQSLVKHALCTIP
;
A
#
# COMPACT_ATOMS: atom_id res chain seq x y z
N MET A 1 -0.29 27.46 28.98
CA MET A 1 -1.12 28.63 28.61
C MET A 1 -2.05 28.21 27.47
N ARG A 2 -3.18 28.88 27.27
CA ARG A 2 -4.09 28.62 26.15
C ARG A 2 -4.13 29.82 25.20
N PRO A 3 -4.44 29.63 23.92
CA PRO A 3 -4.67 30.73 22.99
C PRO A 3 -5.72 31.72 23.54
N ASN A 4 -5.68 32.97 23.07
CA ASN A 4 -6.56 34.03 23.53
C ASN A 4 -8.02 33.68 23.25
N GLN A 5 -8.77 33.31 24.30
CA GLN A 5 -10.13 32.80 24.19
C GLN A 5 -11.06 33.73 23.39
N ARG A 6 -10.88 35.05 23.50
CA ARG A 6 -11.67 36.02 22.73
C ARG A 6 -11.48 35.85 21.22
N ASN A 7 -10.23 35.69 20.78
CA ASN A 7 -9.88 35.53 19.38
C ASN A 7 -10.32 34.14 18.87
N VAL A 8 -10.22 33.11 19.72
CA VAL A 8 -10.73 31.75 19.45
C VAL A 8 -12.26 31.76 19.25
N ASP A 9 -13.00 32.36 20.18
CA ASP A 9 -14.46 32.49 20.13
C ASP A 9 -14.92 33.35 18.95
N LEU A 10 -14.09 34.31 18.50
CA LEU A 10 -14.37 35.10 17.30
C LEU A 10 -14.16 34.26 16.04
N PHE A 11 -13.01 33.59 15.92
CA PHE A 11 -12.66 32.72 14.79
C PHE A 11 -13.72 31.64 14.53
N PHE A 12 -14.10 30.85 15.53
CA PHE A 12 -15.08 29.77 15.34
C PHE A 12 -16.49 30.28 15.02
N ALA A 13 -16.85 31.49 15.46
CA ALA A 13 -18.15 32.09 15.13
C ALA A 13 -18.23 32.63 13.69
N ILE A 14 -17.09 32.94 13.05
CA ILE A 14 -17.06 33.60 11.73
C ILE A 14 -16.50 32.72 10.60
N ALA A 15 -15.57 31.81 10.87
CA ALA A 15 -14.81 31.09 9.82
C ALA A 15 -15.69 30.32 8.82
N GLN A 16 -16.76 29.64 9.27
CA GLN A 16 -17.71 28.95 8.39
C GLN A 16 -18.37 29.89 7.37
N THR A 17 -18.59 31.15 7.75
CA THR A 17 -19.21 32.18 6.88
C THR A 17 -18.27 32.60 5.76
N PHE A 18 -16.95 32.66 6.02
CA PHE A 18 -15.94 32.93 5.01
C PHE A 18 -15.76 31.77 4.03
N VAL A 19 -15.81 30.52 4.51
CA VAL A 19 -15.83 29.34 3.63
C VAL A 19 -17.07 29.35 2.72
N ALA A 20 -18.23 29.74 3.25
CA ALA A 20 -19.48 29.81 2.48
C ALA A 20 -19.52 30.95 1.43
N SER A 21 -18.80 32.06 1.66
CA SER A 21 -18.74 33.21 0.74
C SER A 21 -17.58 33.18 -0.27
N LEU A 22 -16.79 32.10 -0.28
CA LEU A 22 -15.68 31.91 -1.23
C LEU A 22 -16.13 32.06 -2.70
N PRO A 23 -15.35 32.75 -3.56
CA PRO A 23 -15.67 32.90 -4.99
C PRO A 23 -15.94 31.55 -5.67
N PRO A 24 -16.87 31.47 -6.64
CA PRO A 24 -17.27 30.20 -7.25
C PRO A 24 -16.08 29.47 -7.89
N ALA A 25 -16.14 28.13 -7.88
CA ALA A 25 -15.13 27.32 -8.57
C ALA A 25 -15.12 27.67 -10.09
N PRO A 26 -13.95 27.80 -10.73
CA PRO A 26 -13.87 28.17 -12.15
C PRO A 26 -14.42 27.07 -13.07
N ASP A 27 -14.94 27.48 -14.22
CA ASP A 27 -15.56 26.62 -15.24
C ASP A 27 -14.52 25.72 -15.96
N ARG A 28 -14.82 24.43 -16.10
CA ARG A 28 -13.91 23.41 -16.68
C ARG A 28 -13.78 23.48 -18.18
N ASP A 29 -14.91 23.68 -18.85
CA ASP A 29 -15.04 23.33 -20.27
C ASP A 29 -14.71 24.51 -21.20
N ARG A 30 -14.34 25.66 -20.62
CA ARG A 30 -13.84 26.84 -21.33
C ARG A 30 -12.32 26.84 -21.39
N ALA A 31 -11.79 26.56 -22.58
CA ALA A 31 -10.40 26.89 -22.90
C ALA A 31 -10.15 28.40 -22.66
N LEU A 32 -9.32 28.72 -21.67
CA LEU A 32 -8.97 30.10 -21.32
C LEU A 32 -7.83 30.57 -22.25
N ALA A 33 -8.17 31.44 -23.20
CA ALA A 33 -7.24 31.94 -24.22
C ALA A 33 -6.34 33.11 -23.77
N ASP A 34 -6.34 33.47 -22.48
CA ASP A 34 -5.66 34.65 -21.92
C ASP A 34 -5.00 34.31 -20.58
N ASP A 35 -3.69 34.56 -20.47
CA ASP A 35 -2.88 34.36 -19.26
C ASP A 35 -3.41 35.13 -18.04
N MET A 36 -4.03 36.30 -18.25
CA MET A 36 -4.63 37.07 -17.16
C MET A 36 -5.82 36.33 -16.54
N MET A 37 -6.62 35.66 -17.38
CA MET A 37 -7.75 34.83 -16.93
C MET A 37 -7.25 33.56 -16.24
N LEU A 38 -6.20 32.91 -16.76
CA LEU A 38 -5.60 31.74 -16.13
C LEU A 38 -4.99 32.09 -14.74
N ALA A 39 -4.30 33.23 -14.62
CA ALA A 39 -3.73 33.69 -13.36
C ALA A 39 -4.79 34.06 -12.30
N LEU A 40 -5.96 34.55 -12.73
CA LEU A 40 -7.11 34.78 -11.86
C LEU A 40 -7.72 33.45 -11.39
N THR A 41 -7.99 32.55 -12.33
CA THR A 41 -8.49 31.19 -12.10
C THR A 41 -7.65 30.41 -11.08
N ASN A 42 -6.33 30.35 -11.26
CA ASN A 42 -5.42 29.69 -10.31
C ASN A 42 -5.44 30.36 -8.93
N SER A 43 -5.59 31.68 -8.86
CA SER A 43 -5.64 32.41 -7.58
C SER A 43 -6.92 32.13 -6.78
N VAL A 44 -8.06 31.97 -7.45
CA VAL A 44 -9.34 31.59 -6.83
C VAL A 44 -9.23 30.21 -6.19
N VAL A 45 -8.60 29.26 -6.89
CA VAL A 45 -8.52 27.87 -6.43
C VAL A 45 -7.62 27.73 -5.21
N ASN A 46 -6.45 28.39 -5.23
CA ASN A 46 -5.59 28.47 -4.05
C ASN A 46 -6.33 29.13 -2.87
N LEU A 47 -7.03 30.25 -3.10
CA LEU A 47 -7.82 30.89 -2.04
C LEU A 47 -8.89 29.95 -1.44
N ARG A 48 -9.60 29.20 -2.29
CA ARG A 48 -10.63 28.25 -1.84
C ARG A 48 -10.05 27.13 -0.97
N PHE A 49 -8.89 26.60 -1.33
CA PHE A 49 -8.22 25.53 -0.59
C PHE A 49 -7.84 26.00 0.83
N GLU A 50 -7.08 27.09 0.90
CA GLU A 50 -6.45 27.60 2.13
C GLU A 50 -7.49 28.09 3.16
N ILE A 51 -8.54 28.78 2.70
CA ILE A 51 -9.65 29.23 3.55
C ILE A 51 -10.49 28.04 4.03
N THR A 52 -10.68 27.00 3.21
CA THR A 52 -11.43 25.80 3.63
C THR A 52 -10.67 24.99 4.67
N ARG A 53 -9.33 24.93 4.57
CA ARG A 53 -8.50 24.17 5.52
C ARG A 53 -8.47 24.76 6.93
N LEU A 54 -8.67 26.08 7.10
CA LEU A 54 -8.68 26.79 8.41
C LEU A 54 -9.40 26.03 9.54
N LEU A 55 -10.60 25.51 9.25
CA LEU A 55 -11.47 24.80 10.21
C LEU A 55 -10.99 23.38 10.55
N TYR A 56 -10.23 22.75 9.67
CA TYR A 56 -9.61 21.44 9.94
C TYR A 56 -8.29 21.62 10.69
N THR A 57 -7.54 22.69 10.41
CA THR A 57 -6.24 22.95 11.02
C THR A 57 -6.35 23.48 12.45
N PHE A 58 -7.41 24.21 12.77
CA PHE A 58 -7.66 24.71 14.12
C PHE A 58 -9.08 24.34 14.54
N SER A 59 -9.21 23.23 15.27
CA SER A 59 -10.46 22.72 15.83
C SER A 59 -10.67 23.15 17.29
N ILE A 60 -11.90 23.00 17.79
CA ILE A 60 -12.25 23.31 19.19
C ILE A 60 -11.37 22.50 20.15
N ASP A 61 -11.14 21.22 19.86
CA ASP A 61 -10.25 20.36 20.67
C ASP A 61 -8.82 20.88 20.70
N ARG A 62 -8.27 21.34 19.57
CA ARG A 62 -6.93 21.96 19.51
C ARG A 62 -6.88 23.24 20.36
N ALA A 63 -7.94 24.05 20.36
CA ALA A 63 -8.01 25.27 21.17
C ALA A 63 -8.07 25.02 22.69
N LEU A 64 -8.50 23.83 23.13
CA LEU A 64 -8.53 23.43 24.55
C LEU A 64 -7.18 22.93 25.08
N ILE A 65 -6.23 22.58 24.20
CA ILE A 65 -4.90 22.07 24.57
C ILE A 65 -4.07 23.17 25.24
N GLU A 66 -3.45 22.86 26.38
CA GLU A 66 -2.49 23.76 27.01
C GLU A 66 -1.13 23.68 26.33
N LEU A 67 -0.62 24.85 25.92
CA LEU A 67 0.63 25.03 25.19
C LEU A 67 1.73 25.63 26.08
N PRO A 68 3.01 25.38 25.77
CA PRO A 68 4.14 26.19 26.26
C PRO A 68 3.95 27.66 25.90
N GLU A 69 4.52 28.57 26.68
CA GLU A 69 4.42 30.02 26.46
C GLU A 69 4.83 30.44 25.03
N ARG A 70 5.95 29.90 24.52
CA ARG A 70 6.44 30.14 23.16
C ARG A 70 5.43 29.74 22.08
N ASP A 71 4.85 28.56 22.17
CA ASP A 71 3.92 28.06 21.14
C ASP A 71 2.54 28.67 21.29
N CYS A 72 2.12 29.00 22.51
CA CYS A 72 0.94 29.80 22.79
C CYS A 72 1.05 31.21 22.16
N ALA A 73 2.22 31.86 22.26
CA ALA A 73 2.47 33.15 21.63
C ALA A 73 2.43 33.04 20.09
N ARG A 74 3.04 31.99 19.51
CA ARG A 74 2.98 31.73 18.06
C ARG A 74 1.55 31.51 17.55
N ALA A 75 0.76 30.72 18.28
CA ALA A 75 -0.65 30.48 17.96
C ALA A 75 -1.48 31.77 18.04
N ASN A 76 -1.24 32.61 19.06
CA ASN A 76 -1.92 33.90 19.18
C ASN A 76 -1.58 34.87 18.04
N ILE A 77 -0.31 34.99 17.66
CA ILE A 77 0.11 35.86 16.55
C ILE A 77 -0.54 35.40 15.25
N ALA A 78 -0.46 34.10 14.92
CA ALA A 78 -1.12 33.56 13.72
C ALA A 78 -2.64 33.79 13.74
N LEU A 79 -3.28 33.63 14.91
CA LEU A 79 -4.71 33.86 15.08
C LEU A 79 -5.09 35.34 14.95
N GLU A 80 -4.20 36.28 15.32
CA GLU A 80 -4.39 37.72 15.10
C GLU A 80 -4.21 38.06 13.61
N ASP A 81 -3.17 37.54 12.94
CA ASP A 81 -2.91 37.76 11.51
C ASP A 81 -4.06 37.26 10.62
N ILE A 82 -4.64 36.09 10.92
CA ILE A 82 -5.80 35.58 10.16
C ILE A 82 -7.05 36.42 10.42
N LEU A 83 -7.29 36.86 11.67
CA LEU A 83 -8.46 37.65 12.01
C LEU A 83 -8.39 39.07 11.41
N ASP A 84 -7.21 39.71 11.35
CA ASP A 84 -7.05 40.99 10.64
C ASP A 84 -7.33 40.84 9.14
N MET A 85 -6.81 39.79 8.52
CA MET A 85 -7.05 39.52 7.09
C MET A 85 -8.53 39.26 6.80
N LEU A 86 -9.22 38.51 7.65
CA LEU A 86 -10.66 38.26 7.53
C LEU A 86 -11.50 39.52 7.84
N ASP A 87 -11.11 40.37 8.80
CA ASP A 87 -11.79 41.65 9.07
C ASP A 87 -11.74 42.57 7.85
N ASN A 88 -10.58 42.68 7.22
CA ASN A 88 -10.38 43.47 6.01
C ASN A 88 -11.05 42.90 4.74
N LEU A 89 -11.67 41.72 4.82
CA LEU A 89 -12.56 41.16 3.81
C LEU A 89 -14.05 41.43 4.08
N VAL A 90 -14.42 41.99 5.24
CA VAL A 90 -15.81 42.35 5.54
C VAL A 90 -16.11 43.76 5.05
N ASP A 91 -17.27 43.93 4.41
CA ASP A 91 -17.76 45.21 3.93
C ASP A 91 -18.06 46.17 5.10
N GLU A 92 -17.53 47.39 5.03
CA GLU A 92 -17.65 48.42 6.06
C GLU A 92 -19.11 48.82 6.34
N SER A 93 -20.03 48.59 5.41
CA SER A 93 -21.48 48.80 5.61
C SER A 93 -22.09 47.90 6.70
N ILE A 94 -21.41 46.83 7.14
CA ILE A 94 -21.87 46.06 8.30
C ILE A 94 -21.78 46.87 9.61
N CYS A 95 -20.89 47.87 9.66
CA CYS A 95 -20.62 48.68 10.86
C CYS A 95 -21.60 49.86 11.04
N MET A 96 -22.64 49.98 10.19
CA MET A 96 -23.57 51.12 10.15
C MET A 96 -24.32 51.44 11.46
N TYR A 97 -24.25 50.58 12.48
CA TYR A 97 -24.88 50.80 13.79
C TYR A 97 -24.07 50.30 15.00
N GLN A 98 -22.78 50.65 15.15
CA GLN A 98 -22.17 50.59 16.49
C GLN A 98 -21.02 51.56 16.74
N GLN A 99 -20.93 52.02 18.00
CA GLN A 99 -19.91 52.92 18.52
C GLN A 99 -18.62 52.16 18.86
N ASP A 100 -17.50 52.88 18.79
CA ASP A 100 -16.15 52.44 19.16
C ASP A 100 -16.13 51.69 20.51
N LEU A 101 -15.87 50.38 20.44
CA LEU A 101 -15.74 49.50 21.61
C LEU A 101 -14.29 49.08 21.89
N GLY A 102 -13.31 49.65 21.18
CA GLY A 102 -11.89 49.30 21.35
C GLY A 102 -11.58 47.86 20.95
N ASN A 103 -12.32 47.30 19.99
CA ASN A 103 -12.17 45.94 19.51
C ASN A 103 -11.13 45.89 18.39
N SER A 104 -10.16 44.96 18.48
CA SER A 104 -9.11 44.80 17.46
C SER A 104 -9.64 44.44 16.06
N PHE A 105 -10.83 43.83 15.98
CA PHE A 105 -11.46 43.36 14.73
C PHE A 105 -12.93 43.85 14.67
N PRO A 106 -13.18 45.13 14.37
CA PRO A 106 -14.49 45.75 14.54
C PRO A 106 -15.54 45.24 13.54
N ARG A 107 -15.13 44.84 12.33
CA ARG A 107 -16.04 44.32 11.30
C ARG A 107 -16.39 42.86 11.57
N LEU A 108 -15.44 42.04 12.04
CA LEU A 108 -15.71 40.67 12.47
C LEU A 108 -16.63 40.59 13.69
N GLU A 109 -16.46 41.47 14.67
CA GLU A 109 -17.36 41.53 15.84
C GLU A 109 -18.79 41.96 15.44
N SER A 110 -18.90 42.87 14.46
CA SER A 110 -20.18 43.25 13.84
C SER A 110 -20.81 42.08 13.06
N LEU A 111 -20.00 41.35 12.28
CA LEU A 111 -20.40 40.14 11.55
C LEU A 111 -20.94 39.05 12.50
N LYS A 112 -20.20 38.77 13.58
CA LYS A 112 -20.59 37.82 14.63
C LYS A 112 -21.96 38.20 15.25
N ARG A 113 -22.19 39.49 15.53
CA ARG A 113 -23.50 39.97 16.03
C ARG A 113 -24.62 39.76 15.03
N VAL A 114 -24.39 40.03 13.74
CA VAL A 114 -25.40 39.82 12.68
C VAL A 114 -25.70 38.32 12.50
N ILE A 115 -24.70 37.44 12.57
CA ILE A 115 -24.88 35.98 12.53
C ILE A 115 -25.77 35.51 13.70
N VAL A 116 -25.46 35.93 14.93
CA VAL A 116 -26.24 35.56 16.13
C VAL A 116 -27.67 36.10 16.08
N LEU A 117 -27.88 37.33 15.60
CA LEU A 117 -29.22 37.92 15.45
C LEU A 117 -30.08 37.20 14.42
N LEU A 118 -29.48 36.70 13.34
CA LEU A 118 -30.18 35.95 12.30
C LEU A 118 -30.39 34.46 12.65
N ASN A 119 -29.72 33.95 13.68
CA ASN A 119 -29.88 32.56 14.13
C ASN A 119 -29.76 32.43 15.67
N PRO A 120 -30.76 32.89 16.45
CA PRO A 120 -30.70 32.94 17.91
C PRO A 120 -30.86 31.58 18.61
N ALA A 121 -30.98 30.47 17.86
CA ALA A 121 -31.30 29.15 18.38
C ALA A 121 -30.09 28.20 18.53
N VAL A 122 -28.88 28.67 18.24
CA VAL A 122 -27.65 27.85 18.23
C VAL A 122 -26.64 28.42 19.24
N GLY A 123 -26.22 27.58 20.20
CA GLY A 123 -25.16 27.91 21.16
C GLY A 123 -23.77 27.85 20.53
N LEU A 124 -22.71 27.86 21.35
CA LEU A 124 -21.32 27.79 20.84
C LEU A 124 -20.99 26.49 20.08
N ASP A 125 -21.79 25.44 20.23
CA ASP A 125 -21.65 24.19 19.47
C ASP A 125 -22.50 24.21 18.19
N GLY A 126 -21.84 24.40 17.04
CA GLY A 126 -22.32 23.88 15.75
C GLY A 126 -23.06 24.85 14.82
N PHE A 127 -22.39 25.89 14.29
CA PHE A 127 -22.82 26.50 13.03
C PHE A 127 -22.52 25.57 11.84
N LEU A 128 -23.44 24.66 11.53
CA LEU A 128 -23.32 23.75 10.38
C LEU A 128 -23.52 24.47 9.03
N GLN A 129 -24.29 25.58 8.98
CA GLN A 129 -24.51 26.38 7.77
C GLN A 129 -24.58 27.88 8.12
N ALA A 130 -23.97 28.72 7.29
CA ALA A 130 -23.97 30.18 7.43
C ALA A 130 -25.25 30.79 6.81
N PRO A 131 -25.90 31.80 7.42
CA PRO A 131 -27.14 32.36 6.86
C PRO A 131 -26.87 33.19 5.58
N ASP A 132 -27.62 32.91 4.50
CA ASP A 132 -27.44 33.56 3.18
C ASP A 132 -27.41 35.10 3.24
N GLY A 133 -28.22 35.70 4.14
CA GLY A 133 -28.29 37.15 4.33
C GLY A 133 -27.02 37.79 4.88
N VAL A 134 -26.07 36.99 5.40
CA VAL A 134 -24.77 37.43 5.91
C VAL A 134 -23.69 37.43 4.82
N LEU A 135 -23.75 36.49 3.87
CA LEU A 135 -22.69 36.27 2.87
C LEU A 135 -22.40 37.52 2.02
N ARG A 136 -23.42 38.36 1.79
CA ARG A 136 -23.31 39.64 1.08
C ARG A 136 -22.34 40.66 1.70
N TYR A 137 -21.96 40.48 2.96
CA TYR A 137 -21.01 41.36 3.65
C TYR A 137 -19.56 40.89 3.54
N ILE A 138 -19.27 39.76 2.87
CA ILE A 138 -17.90 39.28 2.69
C ILE A 138 -17.47 39.49 1.24
N CYS A 139 -16.46 40.33 1.05
CA CYS A 139 -16.05 40.91 -0.22
C CYS A 139 -14.65 40.44 -0.61
N TYR A 140 -14.54 39.19 -1.10
CA TYR A 140 -13.32 38.69 -1.76
C TYR A 140 -12.99 39.44 -3.06
N VAL A 141 -14.02 39.88 -3.78
CA VAL A 141 -13.93 40.57 -5.07
C VAL A 141 -14.17 42.07 -4.89
N ALA A 142 -13.31 42.91 -5.46
CA ALA A 142 -13.52 44.35 -5.54
C ALA A 142 -14.09 44.72 -6.93
N PRO A 143 -15.00 45.70 -7.07
CA PRO A 143 -15.63 46.04 -8.35
C PRO A 143 -14.66 46.43 -9.49
N LYS A 144 -13.42 46.83 -9.16
CA LYS A 144 -12.32 47.12 -10.11
C LYS A 144 -10.96 46.83 -9.45
N GLY A 145 -10.03 46.21 -10.19
CA GLY A 145 -8.60 46.14 -9.83
C GLY A 145 -7.96 44.76 -9.96
N HIS A 146 -6.77 44.60 -9.36
CA HIS A 146 -5.97 43.36 -9.41
C HIS A 146 -6.52 42.25 -8.51
N GLU A 147 -7.69 41.72 -8.85
CA GLU A 147 -8.42 40.67 -8.13
C GLU A 147 -7.53 39.45 -7.85
N ALA A 148 -6.85 38.93 -8.87
CA ALA A 148 -5.96 37.77 -8.75
C ALA A 148 -4.82 37.97 -7.72
N ALA A 149 -4.32 39.21 -7.58
CA ALA A 149 -3.30 39.54 -6.60
C ALA A 149 -3.86 39.67 -5.18
N ARG A 150 -5.14 40.02 -5.02
CA ARG A 150 -5.84 40.01 -3.72
C ARG A 150 -6.09 38.58 -3.25
N HIS A 151 -6.65 37.73 -4.11
CA HIS A 151 -6.85 36.31 -3.81
C HIS A 151 -5.55 35.61 -3.39
N ARG A 152 -4.44 35.85 -4.10
CA ARG A 152 -3.11 35.34 -3.70
C ARG A 152 -2.64 35.84 -2.32
N ARG A 153 -2.91 37.11 -1.95
CA ARG A 153 -2.54 37.63 -0.63
C ARG A 153 -3.35 36.97 0.49
N SER A 154 -4.67 36.91 0.35
CA SER A 154 -5.54 36.24 1.35
C SER A 154 -5.22 34.76 1.49
N ALA A 155 -4.97 34.05 0.37
CA ALA A 155 -4.53 32.66 0.39
C ALA A 155 -3.19 32.47 1.12
N ASN A 156 -2.23 33.38 0.95
CA ASN A 156 -0.93 33.28 1.61
C ASN A 156 -1.00 33.50 3.13
N VAL A 157 -1.89 34.38 3.62
CA VAL A 157 -2.10 34.55 5.07
C VAL A 157 -2.80 33.33 5.66
N ALA A 158 -3.81 32.79 4.96
CA ALA A 158 -4.46 31.55 5.35
C ALA A 158 -3.49 30.36 5.46
N ARG A 159 -2.56 30.22 4.49
CA ARG A 159 -1.46 29.24 4.55
C ARG A 159 -0.61 29.39 5.81
N GLN A 160 -0.11 30.60 6.03
CA GLN A 160 0.76 30.92 7.16
C GLN A 160 0.09 30.61 8.51
N PHE A 161 -1.22 30.86 8.64
CA PHE A 161 -2.01 30.43 9.78
C PHE A 161 -2.06 28.90 9.90
N ASN A 162 -2.50 28.22 8.85
CA ASN A 162 -2.69 26.77 8.85
C ASN A 162 -1.40 26.05 9.28
N ASP A 163 -0.30 26.28 8.55
CA ASP A 163 0.92 25.52 8.76
C ASP A 163 1.61 25.91 10.09
N THR A 164 1.37 27.10 10.63
CA THR A 164 1.79 27.47 12.00
C THR A 164 1.00 26.73 13.06
N MET A 165 -0.33 26.62 12.91
CA MET A 165 -1.18 25.87 13.84
C MET A 165 -0.84 24.37 13.81
N ASP A 166 -0.67 23.77 12.63
CA ASP A 166 -0.24 22.36 12.53
C ASP A 166 1.11 22.12 13.21
N GLN A 167 2.11 23.02 13.03
CA GLN A 167 3.39 22.90 13.75
C GLN A 167 3.24 23.00 15.28
N VAL A 168 2.38 23.90 15.77
CA VAL A 168 2.15 24.08 17.22
C VAL A 168 1.51 22.83 17.84
N PHE A 169 0.55 22.19 17.17
CA PHE A 169 -0.21 21.07 17.73
C PHE A 169 0.36 19.67 17.40
N SER A 170 1.19 19.54 16.36
CA SER A 170 1.77 18.24 15.93
C SER A 170 2.58 17.51 17.01
N SER A 171 3.18 18.23 17.97
CA SER A 171 4.07 17.65 18.99
C SER A 171 3.36 17.09 20.23
N ARG A 172 2.03 17.29 20.35
CA ARG A 172 1.26 16.91 21.55
C ARG A 172 0.14 15.89 21.31
N MET A 173 -0.12 15.53 20.06
CA MET A 173 -1.13 14.53 19.70
C MET A 173 -0.47 13.20 19.37
N GLY A 174 -0.67 12.21 20.23
CA GLY A 174 -0.35 10.81 19.91
C GLY A 174 -1.31 10.31 18.83
N ILE A 175 -0.89 10.40 17.56
CA ILE A 175 -1.52 9.86 16.34
C ILE A 175 -3.06 9.79 16.39
N MET A 176 -3.72 10.91 16.12
CA MET A 176 -5.10 10.90 15.65
C MET A 176 -5.41 12.09 14.74
N GLU A 177 -6.27 11.84 13.76
CA GLU A 177 -6.87 12.77 12.79
C GLU A 177 -5.95 13.39 11.74
N ALA A 178 -5.88 12.71 10.59
CA ALA A 178 -5.37 13.27 9.34
C ALA A 178 -6.40 14.24 8.71
N GLY A 179 -6.30 15.51 9.08
CA GLY A 179 -6.97 16.60 8.35
C GLY A 179 -6.42 16.78 6.92
N PRO A 180 -7.07 17.61 6.09
CA PRO A 180 -6.59 17.90 4.74
C PRO A 180 -5.24 18.60 4.82
N THR A 181 -4.24 17.99 4.19
CA THR A 181 -2.85 18.46 4.21
C THR A 181 -2.63 19.47 3.09
N GLU A 182 -2.44 20.78 3.39
CA GLU A 182 -1.56 21.56 2.51
C GLU A 182 -0.12 21.13 2.76
N VAL A 183 0.67 21.27 1.71
CA VAL A 183 2.03 20.77 1.62
C VAL A 183 2.92 21.97 1.32
N PHE A 184 3.14 22.86 2.30
CA PHE A 184 4.29 23.77 2.35
C PHE A 184 4.42 24.40 3.73
N HIS A 185 5.55 24.18 4.43
CA HIS A 185 6.07 25.27 5.28
C HIS A 185 7.49 25.60 4.87
N HIS A 186 7.79 26.89 4.92
CA HIS A 186 8.99 27.47 4.33
C HIS A 186 10.16 27.41 5.32
N ASP A 187 11.35 27.13 4.81
CA ASP A 187 12.55 26.97 5.65
C ASP A 187 12.96 28.33 6.28
N ARG A 188 13.38 28.29 7.55
CA ARG A 188 14.01 29.42 8.24
C ARG A 188 15.06 28.95 9.25
N ASN A 189 16.22 28.62 8.67
CA ASN A 189 17.56 28.93 9.17
C ASN A 189 18.01 28.38 10.54
N SER A 190 18.91 27.38 10.42
CA SER A 190 20.29 27.35 10.96
C SER A 190 20.50 27.37 12.48
N GLU A 191 21.44 26.60 13.07
CA GLU A 191 22.77 26.23 12.56
C GLU A 191 23.18 24.79 12.95
N MET A 192 23.87 24.08 12.06
CA MET A 192 25.26 23.56 12.25
C MET A 192 25.68 22.69 11.05
N GLN A 193 26.97 22.72 10.73
CA GLN A 193 27.57 22.22 9.48
C GLN A 193 27.66 20.69 9.41
N GLU A 194 27.44 20.09 8.23
CA GLU A 194 28.53 19.55 7.40
C GLU A 194 28.10 19.03 6.01
N ARG A 195 28.97 19.31 5.01
CA ARG A 195 29.13 18.67 3.68
C ARG A 195 28.06 18.89 2.60
N ASP A 196 28.45 19.66 1.59
CA ASP A 196 27.75 19.94 0.34
C ASP A 196 27.74 18.73 -0.62
N LEU A 197 26.55 18.25 -0.98
CA LEU A 197 26.20 17.65 -2.27
C LEU A 197 24.70 17.91 -2.54
N ASP A 198 24.39 18.45 -3.71
CA ASP A 198 23.10 18.46 -4.44
C ASP A 198 21.81 18.79 -3.65
N LYS A 199 21.79 19.94 -2.96
CA LYS A 199 20.53 20.50 -2.42
C LYS A 199 19.52 20.93 -3.49
N SER A 200 19.98 21.48 -4.62
CA SER A 200 19.10 22.00 -5.69
C SER A 200 18.22 20.90 -6.29
N ASP A 201 18.86 19.83 -6.76
CA ASP A 201 18.21 18.70 -7.43
C ASP A 201 17.23 17.98 -6.50
N LEU A 202 17.55 17.85 -5.20
CA LEU A 202 16.61 17.28 -4.22
C LEU A 202 15.40 18.18 -3.98
N GLU A 203 15.56 19.50 -3.98
CA GLU A 203 14.47 20.45 -3.80
C GLU A 203 13.51 20.47 -5.00
N GLU A 204 14.05 20.39 -6.23
CA GLU A 204 13.30 20.27 -7.49
C GLU A 204 12.56 18.92 -7.59
N ILE A 205 13.24 17.79 -7.34
CA ILE A 205 12.61 16.45 -7.32
C ILE A 205 11.50 16.38 -6.26
N HIS A 206 11.71 16.96 -5.07
CA HIS A 206 10.64 17.05 -4.08
C HIS A 206 9.51 17.98 -4.52
N ALA A 207 9.76 19.08 -5.23
CA ALA A 207 8.72 19.95 -5.75
C ALA A 207 7.83 19.21 -6.78
N ALA A 208 8.43 18.54 -7.76
CA ALA A 208 7.70 17.74 -8.75
C ALA A 208 6.88 16.61 -8.11
N LYS A 209 7.45 15.88 -7.15
CA LYS A 209 6.78 14.76 -6.46
C LYS A 209 5.62 15.21 -5.56
N ARG A 210 5.73 16.40 -4.96
CA ARG A 210 4.62 17.05 -4.22
C ARG A 210 3.48 17.44 -5.17
N MET A 211 3.77 17.99 -6.35
CA MET A 211 2.75 18.33 -7.35
C MET A 211 2.05 17.10 -7.95
N SER A 212 2.77 16.03 -8.31
CA SER A 212 2.14 14.79 -8.82
C SER A 212 1.18 14.17 -7.77
N ASN A 213 1.57 14.16 -6.49
CA ASN A 213 0.69 13.68 -5.42
C ASN A 213 -0.51 14.61 -5.17
N ALA A 214 -0.35 15.92 -5.31
CA ALA A 214 -1.46 16.87 -5.28
C ALA A 214 -2.42 16.65 -6.46
N ALA A 215 -1.89 16.43 -7.67
CA ALA A 215 -2.67 16.10 -8.86
C ALA A 215 -3.49 14.82 -8.69
N LYS A 216 -2.87 13.75 -8.17
CA LYS A 216 -3.55 12.48 -7.90
C LYS A 216 -4.64 12.59 -6.84
N LYS A 217 -4.39 13.35 -5.75
CA LYS A 217 -5.43 13.62 -4.74
C LYS A 217 -6.59 14.42 -5.32
N ILE A 218 -6.31 15.47 -6.10
CA ILE A 218 -7.32 16.26 -6.80
C ILE A 218 -8.11 15.36 -7.75
N ALA A 219 -7.46 14.58 -8.62
CA ALA A 219 -8.10 13.62 -9.52
C ALA A 219 -9.04 12.65 -8.77
N GLN A 220 -8.54 11.99 -7.72
CA GLN A 220 -9.31 11.06 -6.89
C GLN A 220 -10.51 11.70 -6.18
N ILE A 221 -10.44 12.97 -5.80
CA ILE A 221 -11.58 13.70 -5.22
C ILE A 221 -12.62 14.01 -6.31
N LEU A 222 -12.17 14.42 -7.49
CA LEU A 222 -13.03 14.81 -8.61
C LEU A 222 -13.69 13.61 -9.30
N THR A 223 -13.16 12.39 -9.15
CA THR A 223 -13.77 11.13 -9.61
C THR A 223 -14.64 10.44 -8.56
N LYS A 224 -14.48 10.76 -7.26
CA LYS A 224 -15.32 10.23 -6.17
C LYS A 224 -16.57 11.04 -5.85
N SER A 225 -16.69 12.28 -6.33
CA SER A 225 -17.84 13.15 -6.03
C SER A 225 -19.10 12.74 -6.80
N ILE A 226 -20.16 12.33 -6.10
CA ILE A 226 -21.49 11.97 -6.64
C ILE A 226 -22.31 13.23 -7.05
N CYS A 227 -21.68 14.20 -7.70
CA CYS A 227 -22.29 15.46 -8.09
C CYS A 227 -22.26 15.58 -9.62
N GLN A 228 -23.43 15.76 -10.23
CA GLN A 228 -23.64 15.82 -11.68
C GLN A 228 -23.14 17.12 -12.35
N LYS A 229 -22.38 17.96 -11.64
CA LYS A 229 -21.78 19.18 -12.19
C LYS A 229 -20.28 18.96 -12.42
N PRO A 230 -19.68 19.50 -13.49
CA PRO A 230 -18.23 19.56 -13.60
C PRO A 230 -17.68 20.36 -12.42
N HIS A 231 -16.81 19.73 -11.63
CA HIS A 231 -15.99 20.38 -10.60
C HIS A 231 -14.81 21.08 -11.29
N SER A 232 -13.77 21.51 -10.57
CA SER A 232 -12.47 21.85 -11.19
C SER A 232 -11.35 21.83 -10.16
N GLY A 233 -10.11 21.60 -10.61
CA GLY A 233 -8.94 21.57 -9.74
C GLY A 233 -7.75 22.09 -10.53
N TYR A 234 -7.08 23.11 -9.99
CA TYR A 234 -5.98 23.80 -10.65
C TYR A 234 -4.74 23.66 -9.79
N ILE A 235 -3.61 23.43 -10.44
CA ILE A 235 -2.31 23.24 -9.79
C ILE A 235 -1.41 24.33 -10.33
N ASN A 236 -0.97 25.22 -9.46
CA ASN A 236 -0.21 26.38 -9.88
C ASN A 236 1.28 26.02 -10.09
N LEU A 237 1.72 26.02 -11.35
CA LEU A 237 3.07 25.59 -11.75
C LEU A 237 4.11 26.73 -11.84
N THR A 238 3.82 27.91 -11.26
CA THR A 238 4.75 29.05 -11.29
C THR A 238 6.05 28.72 -10.55
N GLY A 239 7.16 28.68 -11.29
CA GLY A 239 8.50 28.38 -10.77
C GLY A 239 9.25 27.32 -11.58
N PHE A 240 8.57 26.52 -12.40
CA PHE A 240 9.18 25.47 -13.22
C PHE A 240 9.56 25.97 -14.63
N PRO A 241 10.68 25.49 -15.21
CA PRO A 241 11.01 25.70 -16.63
C PRO A 241 9.96 25.07 -17.56
N GLU A 242 9.79 25.64 -18.75
CA GLU A 242 8.77 25.23 -19.73
C GLU A 242 8.89 23.74 -20.14
N ALA A 243 10.13 23.22 -20.27
CA ALA A 243 10.38 21.81 -20.57
C ALA A 243 9.97 20.85 -19.43
N GLU A 244 10.05 21.30 -18.18
CA GLU A 244 9.60 20.51 -17.02
C GLU A 244 8.09 20.58 -16.87
N ILE A 245 7.48 21.75 -17.07
CA ILE A 245 6.03 21.89 -17.16
C ILE A 245 5.48 20.94 -18.22
N PHE A 246 6.10 20.88 -19.40
CA PHE A 246 5.72 19.98 -20.47
C PHE A 246 5.80 18.50 -20.03
N THR A 247 6.92 18.10 -19.44
CA THR A 247 7.14 16.73 -18.93
C THR A 247 6.12 16.34 -17.83
N ILE A 248 5.83 17.27 -16.92
CA ILE A 248 4.86 17.09 -15.83
C ILE A 248 3.42 17.01 -16.39
N MET A 249 3.09 17.83 -17.39
CA MET A 249 1.79 17.76 -18.07
C MET A 249 1.60 16.46 -18.85
N THR A 250 2.63 15.98 -19.56
CA THR A 250 2.55 14.69 -20.27
C THR A 250 2.34 13.53 -19.28
N ALA A 251 3.15 13.44 -18.22
CA ALA A 251 3.04 12.39 -17.23
C ALA A 251 1.70 12.42 -16.46
N THR A 252 1.15 13.60 -16.17
CA THR A 252 -0.16 13.71 -15.50
C THR A 252 -1.35 13.50 -16.43
N LEU A 253 -1.23 13.77 -17.74
CA LEU A 253 -2.24 13.44 -18.73
C LEU A 253 -2.34 11.93 -18.98
N GLU A 254 -1.22 11.21 -19.04
CA GLU A 254 -1.21 9.74 -19.13
C GLU A 254 -1.82 9.08 -17.87
N GLU A 255 -1.56 9.63 -16.68
CA GLU A 255 -2.13 9.14 -15.41
C GLU A 255 -3.60 9.56 -15.15
N LEU A 256 -4.21 10.38 -16.02
CA LEU A 256 -5.60 10.85 -15.89
C LEU A 256 -6.60 10.14 -16.81
N ILE A 257 -6.14 9.27 -17.72
CA ILE A 257 -7.02 8.52 -18.63
C ILE A 257 -7.58 7.29 -17.92
N ILE A 258 -8.86 7.34 -17.56
CA ILE A 258 -9.61 6.24 -16.94
C ILE A 258 -10.18 5.30 -18.04
N PRO A 259 -10.09 3.97 -17.90
CA PRO A 259 -10.82 3.04 -18.77
C PRO A 259 -12.34 3.07 -18.49
N GLU A 260 -13.14 3.14 -19.56
CA GLU A 260 -14.62 2.94 -19.61
C GLU A 260 -15.48 3.92 -18.79
N GLN A 261 -16.10 4.97 -19.35
CA GLN A 261 -17.07 4.94 -20.46
C GLN A 261 -17.13 6.29 -21.21
N ALA A 262 -16.27 6.47 -22.21
CA ALA A 262 -16.36 7.59 -23.18
C ALA A 262 -15.68 7.24 -24.53
N GLN A 263 -15.81 5.99 -24.98
CA GLN A 263 -15.32 5.55 -26.29
C GLN A 263 -16.18 6.13 -27.41
N GLU A 264 -15.78 7.29 -27.94
CA GLU A 264 -15.59 7.55 -29.38
C GLU A 264 -15.14 9.00 -29.66
N GLU A 265 -15.61 9.99 -28.89
CA GLU A 265 -15.24 11.40 -29.11
C GLU A 265 -14.02 11.86 -28.29
N GLY A 266 -13.88 11.41 -27.04
CA GLY A 266 -12.74 11.78 -26.18
C GLY A 266 -11.39 11.29 -26.72
N THR A 267 -11.37 10.08 -27.30
CA THR A 267 -10.19 9.51 -27.96
C THR A 267 -9.74 10.33 -29.17
N LYS A 268 -10.68 11.00 -29.85
CA LYS A 268 -10.40 11.83 -31.02
C LYS A 268 -9.75 13.15 -30.62
N LEU A 269 -10.31 13.83 -29.61
CA LEU A 269 -9.75 15.07 -29.08
C LEU A 269 -8.35 14.87 -28.45
N GLY A 270 -8.16 13.77 -27.72
CA GLY A 270 -6.85 13.39 -27.18
C GLY A 270 -5.81 13.06 -28.26
N MET A 271 -6.19 12.30 -29.29
CA MET A 271 -5.28 11.99 -30.40
C MET A 271 -4.99 13.19 -31.31
N ASP A 272 -5.91 14.14 -31.48
CA ASP A 272 -5.67 15.36 -32.25
C ASP A 272 -4.71 16.31 -31.51
N LEU A 273 -4.79 16.39 -30.17
CA LEU A 273 -3.84 17.15 -29.34
C LEU A 273 -2.42 16.52 -29.39
N VAL A 274 -2.33 15.19 -29.25
CA VAL A 274 -1.05 14.46 -29.37
C VAL A 274 -0.47 14.58 -30.78
N ARG A 275 -1.29 14.51 -31.83
CA ARG A 275 -0.84 14.71 -33.23
C ARG A 275 -0.27 16.10 -33.48
N ALA A 276 -0.89 17.15 -32.95
CA ALA A 276 -0.38 18.52 -33.11
C ALA A 276 1.04 18.66 -32.56
N VAL A 277 1.27 18.14 -31.35
CA VAL A 277 2.58 18.12 -30.68
C VAL A 277 3.60 17.23 -31.41
N GLN A 278 3.19 16.04 -31.83
CA GLN A 278 4.10 15.03 -32.37
C GLN A 278 4.57 15.35 -33.81
N ILE A 279 3.80 16.15 -34.57
CA ILE A 279 4.17 16.62 -35.91
C ILE A 279 5.25 17.73 -35.87
N GLU A 280 5.29 18.56 -34.83
CA GLU A 280 6.36 19.57 -34.70
C GLU A 280 7.68 18.95 -34.24
N ASN A 281 7.66 17.93 -33.37
CA ASN A 281 8.88 17.39 -32.77
C ASN A 281 9.66 16.41 -33.67
N ILE A 282 8.97 15.63 -34.52
CA ILE A 282 9.62 14.66 -35.44
C ILE A 282 10.52 15.35 -36.48
N ARG A 283 10.33 16.65 -36.75
CA ARG A 283 11.14 17.41 -37.70
C ARG A 283 12.55 17.75 -37.21
N SER A 284 12.84 17.56 -35.92
CA SER A 284 14.01 18.12 -35.24
C SER A 284 15.07 17.10 -34.79
N GLN A 285 14.73 15.80 -34.65
CA GLN A 285 15.63 14.79 -34.07
C GLN A 285 16.13 13.69 -35.04
N ALA A 286 15.61 13.60 -36.27
CA ALA A 286 15.89 12.48 -37.18
C ALA A 286 17.23 12.55 -37.96
N LEU A 287 18.27 13.23 -37.45
CA LEU A 287 19.47 13.56 -38.24
C LEU A 287 20.84 13.27 -37.58
N LEU A 288 20.89 12.61 -36.41
CA LEU A 288 22.16 12.18 -35.80
C LEU A 288 22.03 10.80 -35.13
N GLU A 289 23.15 10.07 -35.05
CA GLU A 289 23.30 8.75 -34.41
C GLU A 289 22.60 7.53 -35.03
N LEU A 290 22.99 7.22 -36.27
CA LEU A 290 22.79 5.90 -36.87
C LEU A 290 24.14 5.31 -37.34
N ARG A 291 24.92 4.66 -36.44
CA ARG A 291 26.07 3.80 -36.84
C ARG A 291 26.67 2.89 -35.73
N LYS A 292 26.70 1.56 -36.03
CA LYS A 292 27.52 0.45 -35.45
C LYS A 292 27.10 -0.07 -34.05
N GLY A 293 26.97 -1.39 -33.77
CA GLY A 293 26.88 -2.60 -34.61
C GLY A 293 27.57 -3.88 -34.05
N HIS A 294 26.80 -4.99 -33.87
CA HIS A 294 27.19 -6.43 -33.73
C HIS A 294 27.97 -6.89 -32.44
N VAL A 295 27.78 -8.03 -31.72
CA VAL A 295 27.32 -9.45 -31.94
C VAL A 295 28.51 -10.41 -32.23
N GLN A 296 28.77 -11.62 -31.63
CA GLN A 296 27.96 -12.73 -31.01
C GLN A 296 28.81 -13.76 -30.14
N LEU A 297 28.18 -14.83 -29.56
CA LEU A 297 28.68 -16.24 -29.27
C LEU A 297 29.47 -16.59 -27.96
N PRO A 298 29.57 -17.90 -27.50
CA PRO A 298 28.94 -19.20 -27.92
C PRO A 298 28.36 -20.11 -26.78
N VAL A 299 27.98 -21.37 -27.12
CA VAL A 299 27.45 -22.48 -26.26
C VAL A 299 28.39 -23.70 -26.28
N ILE A 300 28.53 -24.47 -25.18
CA ILE A 300 29.04 -25.87 -25.14
C ILE A 300 28.30 -26.71 -24.06
N SER A 301 28.12 -28.01 -24.32
CA SER A 301 27.49 -29.05 -23.48
C SER A 301 28.48 -30.18 -23.09
N GLU A 302 28.26 -30.91 -21.98
CA GLU A 302 28.30 -32.41 -21.89
C GLU A 302 28.07 -32.95 -20.47
N SER A 303 28.06 -34.27 -20.29
CA SER A 303 27.26 -35.01 -19.29
C SER A 303 28.02 -35.99 -18.36
N ALA A 304 27.51 -36.12 -17.13
CA ALA A 304 27.45 -37.29 -16.22
C ALA A 304 28.60 -38.33 -16.13
N GLU A 305 29.06 -38.60 -14.90
CA GLU A 305 28.98 -39.94 -14.26
C GLU A 305 29.22 -39.87 -12.73
N CYS A 306 29.05 -40.99 -12.03
CA CYS A 306 28.93 -41.11 -10.56
C CYS A 306 29.99 -42.07 -9.98
N VAL A 307 30.34 -41.95 -8.68
CA VAL A 307 30.41 -43.04 -7.66
C VAL A 307 31.40 -42.79 -6.48
N GLN A 308 30.83 -42.85 -5.26
CA GLN A 308 31.35 -43.24 -3.92
C GLN A 308 32.43 -42.46 -3.10
N GLU A 309 31.99 -42.27 -1.85
CA GLU A 309 32.67 -42.05 -0.57
C GLU A 309 34.17 -42.37 -0.45
N ALA A 310 34.97 -41.40 0.01
CA ALA A 310 35.38 -41.29 1.43
C ALA A 310 36.61 -40.38 1.61
N THR A 311 36.45 -39.21 2.22
CA THR A 311 37.49 -38.58 3.07
C THR A 311 36.82 -37.60 4.05
N LEU A 312 36.86 -37.96 5.33
CA LEU A 312 36.46 -37.12 6.44
C LEU A 312 37.54 -36.05 6.67
N LEU A 313 37.29 -34.75 6.37
CA LEU A 313 38.03 -33.58 6.94
C LEU A 313 37.56 -32.19 6.43
N ALA A 314 36.25 -31.88 6.41
CA ALA A 314 35.75 -30.50 6.42
C ALA A 314 34.23 -30.45 6.69
N ALA A 315 33.83 -30.20 7.93
CA ALA A 315 32.43 -29.89 8.24
C ALA A 315 32.15 -28.40 7.97
N GLY A 316 31.74 -28.07 6.75
CA GLY A 316 31.34 -26.72 6.37
C GLY A 316 31.15 -26.54 4.86
N ASN A 317 30.02 -25.95 4.46
CA ASN A 317 29.70 -25.50 3.10
C ASN A 317 29.75 -26.55 1.98
N GLY A 318 28.81 -27.49 2.00
CA GLY A 318 28.28 -28.02 0.74
C GLY A 318 27.36 -26.97 0.11
N THR A 319 27.68 -26.48 -1.09
CA THR A 319 26.75 -25.66 -1.87
C THR A 319 25.52 -26.48 -2.21
N THR A 320 24.33 -25.88 -2.11
CA THR A 320 23.09 -26.52 -2.55
C THR A 320 23.11 -26.58 -4.07
N ALA A 321 23.65 -27.67 -4.64
CA ALA A 321 24.01 -27.72 -6.05
C ALA A 321 22.82 -27.70 -7.03
N ASP A 322 21.64 -28.12 -6.58
CA ASP A 322 20.40 -28.06 -7.34
C ASP A 322 19.16 -28.04 -6.40
N SER A 323 17.98 -27.89 -7.01
CA SER A 323 16.68 -27.91 -6.33
C SER A 323 16.40 -29.23 -5.59
N LEU A 324 16.86 -30.38 -6.10
CA LEU A 324 16.68 -31.66 -5.41
C LEU A 324 17.57 -31.73 -4.14
N ALA A 325 18.79 -31.24 -4.19
CA ALA A 325 19.66 -31.10 -3.02
C ALA A 325 19.04 -30.16 -1.98
N TRP A 326 18.38 -29.08 -2.41
CA TRP A 326 17.62 -28.18 -1.53
C TRP A 326 16.49 -28.90 -0.81
N ILE A 327 15.67 -29.67 -1.54
CA ILE A 327 14.54 -30.45 -1.01
C ILE A 327 15.03 -31.53 -0.04
N ASN A 328 16.11 -32.24 -0.37
CA ASN A 328 16.72 -33.22 0.55
C ASN A 328 17.23 -32.56 1.84
N LYS A 329 17.85 -31.37 1.75
CA LYS A 329 18.28 -30.58 2.90
C LYS A 329 17.08 -30.11 3.75
N PHE A 330 15.97 -29.76 3.11
CA PHE A 330 14.72 -29.39 3.78
C PHE A 330 14.15 -30.57 4.59
N GLN A 331 14.06 -31.75 3.98
CA GLN A 331 13.57 -32.96 4.65
C GLN A 331 14.47 -33.36 5.83
N HIS A 332 15.80 -33.20 5.69
CA HIS A 332 16.72 -33.39 6.81
C HIS A 332 16.48 -32.37 7.93
N ALA A 333 16.27 -31.10 7.59
CA ALA A 333 15.94 -30.05 8.55
C ALA A 333 14.61 -30.28 9.29
N ASN A 334 13.59 -30.78 8.58
CA ASN A 334 12.31 -31.18 9.18
C ASN A 334 12.53 -32.33 10.19
N LYS A 335 13.22 -33.41 9.79
CA LYS A 335 13.58 -34.52 10.70
C LYS A 335 14.38 -34.05 11.92
N HIS A 336 15.30 -33.10 11.75
CA HIS A 336 16.06 -32.51 12.86
C HIS A 336 15.15 -31.73 13.83
N LEU A 337 14.26 -30.87 13.33
CA LEU A 337 13.30 -30.14 14.17
C LEU A 337 12.34 -31.08 14.90
N VAL A 338 11.85 -32.14 14.24
CA VAL A 338 11.03 -33.18 14.87
C VAL A 338 11.81 -33.92 15.97
N SER A 339 13.12 -34.15 15.81
CA SER A 339 13.93 -34.79 16.86
C SER A 339 14.10 -33.93 18.13
N LEU A 340 13.82 -32.62 18.04
CA LEU A 340 13.84 -31.67 19.15
C LEU A 340 12.49 -31.55 19.88
N ASN A 341 11.48 -32.31 19.47
CA ASN A 341 10.13 -32.31 20.05
C ASN A 341 10.13 -32.87 21.49
N LYS A 342 9.45 -32.17 22.41
CA LYS A 342 9.38 -32.54 23.85
C LYS A 342 8.06 -33.19 24.24
N ASP A 343 7.09 -33.19 23.34
CA ASP A 343 5.81 -33.88 23.42
C ASP A 343 5.52 -34.54 22.06
N THR A 344 5.02 -35.78 22.09
CA THR A 344 4.64 -36.55 20.90
C THR A 344 3.13 -36.43 20.59
N ARG A 345 2.38 -35.64 21.37
CA ARG A 345 0.92 -35.46 21.25
C ARG A 345 0.51 -34.17 20.52
N SER A 346 1.38 -33.63 19.67
CA SER A 346 1.00 -32.50 18.80
C SER A 346 -0.14 -32.93 17.86
N LYS A 347 -1.08 -32.03 17.58
CA LYS A 347 -2.06 -32.25 16.51
C LYS A 347 -1.39 -31.98 15.16
N PRO A 348 -1.73 -32.74 14.10
CA PRO A 348 -1.34 -32.37 12.73
C PRO A 348 -1.77 -30.95 12.39
N VAL A 349 -0.89 -30.19 11.76
CA VAL A 349 -1.21 -28.85 11.23
C VAL A 349 -2.07 -29.02 9.99
N LYS A 350 -3.10 -28.19 9.83
CA LYS A 350 -4.01 -28.25 8.70
C LYS A 350 -3.69 -27.18 7.66
N ILE A 351 -3.44 -27.60 6.43
CA ILE A 351 -3.12 -26.71 5.29
C ILE A 351 -4.21 -26.89 4.24
N ALA A 352 -4.83 -25.81 3.78
CA ALA A 352 -5.63 -25.80 2.56
C ALA A 352 -4.80 -25.28 1.38
N ILE A 353 -4.90 -25.94 0.22
CA ILE A 353 -4.44 -25.42 -1.07
C ILE A 353 -5.64 -25.13 -1.96
N LEU A 354 -5.73 -23.91 -2.48
CA LEU A 354 -6.77 -23.46 -3.39
C LEU A 354 -6.14 -23.34 -4.78
N ASP A 355 -6.50 -24.22 -5.72
CA ASP A 355 -5.88 -24.27 -7.05
C ASP A 355 -6.77 -24.99 -8.09
N THR A 356 -6.18 -25.57 -9.15
CA THR A 356 -6.91 -26.22 -10.26
C THR A 356 -7.49 -27.60 -9.94
N GLY A 357 -7.04 -28.20 -8.84
CA GLY A 357 -7.51 -29.49 -8.33
C GLY A 357 -6.37 -30.45 -8.00
N LEU A 358 -6.66 -31.76 -8.08
CA LEU A 358 -5.71 -32.83 -7.82
C LEU A 358 -5.96 -34.03 -8.74
N ASP A 359 -4.93 -34.49 -9.45
CA ASP A 359 -4.90 -35.78 -10.13
C ASP A 359 -4.30 -36.85 -9.20
N THR A 360 -5.12 -37.80 -8.76
CA THR A 360 -4.70 -38.93 -7.92
C THR A 360 -4.03 -40.05 -8.71
N ASP A 361 -4.10 -40.02 -10.05
CA ASP A 361 -3.39 -40.98 -10.91
C ASP A 361 -1.95 -40.53 -11.24
N ASP A 362 -1.50 -39.38 -10.72
CA ASP A 362 -0.14 -38.89 -10.93
C ASP A 362 0.91 -39.91 -10.42
N PRO A 363 2.07 -40.06 -11.10
CA PRO A 363 3.17 -40.92 -10.66
C PRO A 363 3.63 -40.72 -9.21
N TYR A 364 3.38 -39.56 -8.60
CA TYR A 364 3.60 -39.33 -7.16
C TYR A 364 2.82 -40.33 -6.28
N PHE A 365 1.54 -40.57 -6.59
CA PHE A 365 0.64 -41.42 -5.79
C PHE A 365 0.73 -42.92 -6.11
N SER A 366 1.25 -43.28 -7.29
CA SER A 366 1.40 -44.67 -7.74
C SER A 366 2.83 -45.22 -7.66
N GLY A 367 3.83 -44.34 -7.46
CA GLY A 367 5.24 -44.72 -7.32
C GLY A 367 5.62 -45.20 -5.92
N ALA A 368 6.90 -45.54 -5.73
CA ALA A 368 7.48 -45.89 -4.44
C ALA A 368 7.65 -44.67 -3.49
N GLY A 369 6.80 -43.65 -3.65
CA GLY A 369 7.02 -42.31 -3.11
C GLY A 369 6.34 -42.01 -1.78
N ILE A 370 5.45 -42.88 -1.30
CA ILE A 370 4.52 -42.55 -0.23
C ILE A 370 4.20 -43.77 0.68
N ASP A 371 4.45 -43.63 1.99
CA ASP A 371 3.92 -44.50 3.08
C ASP A 371 2.52 -44.04 3.58
N ARG A 372 2.00 -42.96 3.00
CA ARG A 372 0.80 -42.19 3.40
C ARG A 372 -0.18 -42.01 2.22
N VAL A 373 -0.91 -43.06 1.86
CA VAL A 373 -2.07 -42.89 0.96
C VAL A 373 -3.16 -42.21 1.76
N ASP A 374 -3.34 -40.90 1.56
CA ASP A 374 -4.43 -40.15 2.15
C ASP A 374 -5.76 -40.62 1.54
N ASP A 375 -6.76 -40.86 2.40
CA ASP A 375 -8.14 -40.97 1.95
C ASP A 375 -8.63 -39.57 1.60
N TRP A 376 -8.95 -39.35 0.32
CA TRP A 376 -9.40 -38.05 -0.16
C TRP A 376 -10.84 -37.72 0.24
N ASP A 377 -11.59 -38.69 0.79
CA ASP A 377 -12.90 -38.41 1.40
C ASP A 377 -12.74 -37.46 2.59
N GLY A 378 -13.44 -36.33 2.54
CA GLY A 378 -13.31 -35.24 3.52
C GLY A 378 -12.03 -34.39 3.43
N LEU A 379 -11.07 -34.71 2.55
CA LEU A 379 -9.89 -33.88 2.26
C LEU A 379 -9.98 -33.12 0.92
N TRP A 380 -10.99 -33.44 0.11
CA TRP A 380 -11.27 -32.81 -1.19
C TRP A 380 -12.54 -31.95 -1.16
N HIS A 381 -12.53 -30.81 -1.87
CA HIS A 381 -13.73 -30.05 -2.19
C HIS A 381 -13.64 -29.39 -3.57
N ASP A 382 -14.73 -29.45 -4.34
CA ASP A 382 -14.85 -28.77 -5.63
C ASP A 382 -15.82 -27.58 -5.54
N CYS A 383 -15.29 -26.36 -5.55
CA CYS A 383 -16.10 -25.13 -5.56
C CYS A 383 -16.74 -24.85 -6.93
N LEU A 384 -16.44 -25.63 -7.96
CA LEU A 384 -17.18 -25.60 -9.24
C LEU A 384 -18.46 -26.45 -9.18
N GLY A 385 -18.55 -27.40 -8.23
CA GLY A 385 -19.69 -28.31 -8.09
C GLY A 385 -19.82 -29.33 -9.22
N GLU A 386 -18.72 -29.65 -9.92
CA GLU A 386 -18.73 -30.52 -11.09
C GLU A 386 -18.23 -31.94 -10.81
N SER A 387 -17.37 -32.12 -9.79
CA SER A 387 -16.80 -33.41 -9.42
C SER A 387 -16.97 -33.72 -7.92
N SER A 388 -17.45 -34.93 -7.62
CA SER A 388 -17.50 -35.48 -6.26
C SER A 388 -16.19 -36.17 -5.84
N THR A 389 -15.23 -36.32 -6.74
CA THR A 389 -13.91 -36.94 -6.49
C THR A 389 -12.78 -35.99 -6.90
N PRO A 390 -11.55 -36.18 -6.39
CA PRO A 390 -10.38 -35.47 -6.90
C PRO A 390 -10.27 -35.49 -8.42
N VAL A 391 -10.00 -34.33 -9.00
CA VAL A 391 -9.72 -34.15 -10.44
C VAL A 391 -8.89 -32.87 -10.65
N ASP A 392 -7.98 -32.85 -11.62
CA ASP A 392 -7.26 -31.65 -12.06
C ASP A 392 -7.31 -31.53 -13.58
N ASP A 393 -8.32 -30.87 -14.15
CA ASP A 393 -8.44 -30.71 -15.62
C ASP A 393 -7.35 -29.79 -16.23
N ASP A 394 -6.44 -29.22 -15.43
CA ASP A 394 -5.33 -28.46 -15.97
C ASP A 394 -4.36 -29.40 -16.71
N LYS A 395 -4.15 -29.16 -18.00
CA LYS A 395 -3.07 -29.80 -18.78
C LYS A 395 -1.69 -29.56 -18.18
N GLY A 396 -1.52 -28.44 -17.47
CA GLY A 396 -0.33 -28.11 -16.71
C GLY A 396 -0.23 -28.81 -15.36
N ARG A 397 -1.30 -29.48 -14.86
CA ARG A 397 -1.37 -30.13 -13.54
C ARG A 397 -0.87 -29.23 -12.40
N HIS A 398 -1.36 -27.98 -12.36
CA HIS A 398 -0.83 -26.96 -11.47
C HIS A 398 -1.13 -27.29 -10.00
N GLY A 399 -2.41 -27.47 -9.66
CA GLY A 399 -2.84 -27.86 -8.32
C GLY A 399 -2.26 -29.21 -7.86
N THR A 400 -2.22 -30.20 -8.76
CA THR A 400 -1.56 -31.49 -8.48
C THR A 400 -0.09 -31.30 -8.07
N ALA A 401 0.69 -30.58 -8.88
CA ALA A 401 2.12 -30.39 -8.64
C ALA A 401 2.40 -29.70 -7.29
N LEU A 402 1.62 -28.68 -6.96
CA LEU A 402 1.77 -27.94 -5.71
C LEU A 402 1.29 -28.74 -4.48
N THR A 403 0.30 -29.63 -4.66
CA THR A 403 -0.16 -30.56 -3.62
C THR A 403 0.90 -31.62 -3.32
N CYS A 404 1.47 -32.26 -4.35
CA CYS A 404 2.55 -33.24 -4.18
C CYS A 404 3.76 -32.63 -3.45
N LEU A 405 4.11 -31.39 -3.79
CA LEU A 405 5.18 -30.64 -3.12
C LEU A 405 4.87 -30.35 -1.64
N LEU A 406 3.63 -30.02 -1.27
CA LEU A 406 3.22 -29.88 0.14
C LEU A 406 3.37 -31.20 0.90
N LEU A 407 2.85 -32.30 0.35
CA LEU A 407 2.90 -33.63 0.96
C LEU A 407 4.35 -34.11 1.15
N GLN A 408 5.23 -33.84 0.18
CA GLN A 408 6.66 -34.19 0.23
C GLN A 408 7.45 -33.41 1.30
N LEU A 409 7.05 -32.17 1.60
CA LEU A 409 7.78 -31.26 2.50
C LEU A 409 7.22 -31.26 3.93
N ALA A 410 5.89 -31.34 4.08
CA ALA A 410 5.19 -31.39 5.36
C ALA A 410 4.40 -32.71 5.52
N PRO A 411 5.08 -33.88 5.56
CA PRO A 411 4.42 -35.19 5.60
C PRO A 411 3.58 -35.47 6.87
N GLU A 412 3.70 -34.63 7.90
CA GLU A 412 2.91 -34.69 9.14
C GLU A 412 1.69 -33.73 9.13
N ALA A 413 1.50 -32.95 8.08
CA ALA A 413 0.39 -31.99 7.96
C ALA A 413 -0.80 -32.60 7.20
N ILE A 414 -2.03 -32.32 7.64
CA ILE A 414 -3.22 -32.68 6.86
C ILE A 414 -3.36 -31.64 5.75
N VAL A 415 -3.36 -32.10 4.48
CA VAL A 415 -3.50 -31.25 3.30
C VAL A 415 -4.90 -31.41 2.76
N TYR A 416 -5.64 -30.31 2.72
CA TYR A 416 -6.95 -30.20 2.11
C TYR A 416 -6.82 -29.54 0.74
N VAL A 417 -7.38 -30.15 -0.30
CA VAL A 417 -7.35 -29.58 -1.66
C VAL A 417 -8.71 -29.02 -2.01
N VAL A 418 -8.74 -27.75 -2.40
CA VAL A 418 -9.93 -27.09 -2.92
C VAL A 418 -9.72 -26.69 -4.36
N ARG A 419 -10.55 -27.25 -5.24
CA ARG A 419 -10.62 -26.84 -6.63
C ARG A 419 -11.43 -25.56 -6.77
N VAL A 420 -10.79 -24.51 -7.27
CA VAL A 420 -11.42 -23.20 -7.50
C VAL A 420 -11.48 -22.81 -8.98
N ALA A 421 -10.70 -23.45 -9.85
CA ALA A 421 -10.74 -23.27 -11.29
C ALA A 421 -10.49 -24.59 -12.03
N LYS A 422 -10.85 -24.68 -13.31
CA LYS A 422 -10.56 -25.89 -14.12
C LYS A 422 -9.11 -25.98 -14.58
N SER A 423 -8.50 -24.84 -14.84
CA SER A 423 -7.14 -24.69 -15.35
C SER A 423 -6.52 -23.42 -14.78
N SER A 424 -5.19 -23.34 -14.78
CA SER A 424 -4.44 -22.19 -14.28
C SER A 424 -4.83 -20.87 -14.97
N SER A 425 -5.13 -20.93 -16.27
CA SER A 425 -5.68 -19.81 -17.05
C SER A 425 -7.05 -19.30 -16.58
N GLY A 426 -7.82 -20.12 -15.85
CA GLY A 426 -9.13 -19.76 -15.30
C GLY A 426 -9.08 -19.12 -13.91
N LEU A 427 -7.95 -19.20 -13.21
CA LEU A 427 -7.81 -18.70 -11.82
C LEU A 427 -8.11 -17.19 -11.72
N GLY A 428 -7.67 -16.41 -12.71
CA GLY A 428 -7.94 -14.96 -12.79
C GLY A 428 -9.42 -14.58 -12.97
N GLN A 429 -10.33 -15.54 -13.12
CA GLN A 429 -11.79 -15.32 -13.17
C GLN A 429 -12.54 -16.06 -12.05
N ALA A 430 -11.84 -16.83 -11.21
CA ALA A 430 -12.42 -17.72 -10.20
C ALA A 430 -12.84 -17.01 -8.90
N GLN A 431 -13.02 -15.69 -8.91
CA GLN A 431 -13.22 -14.85 -7.72
C GLN A 431 -14.30 -15.34 -6.75
N HIS A 432 -15.45 -15.80 -7.25
CA HIS A 432 -16.54 -16.35 -6.43
C HIS A 432 -16.17 -17.69 -5.80
N ALA A 433 -15.54 -18.60 -6.55
CA ALA A 433 -15.11 -19.90 -6.05
C ALA A 433 -13.98 -19.75 -5.01
N ILE A 434 -13.03 -18.83 -5.22
CA ILE A 434 -11.96 -18.53 -4.27
C ILE A 434 -12.51 -17.98 -2.95
N ALA A 435 -13.42 -17.01 -3.01
CA ALA A 435 -14.03 -16.45 -1.79
C ALA A 435 -14.84 -17.51 -1.02
N ALA A 436 -15.63 -18.33 -1.72
CA ALA A 436 -16.35 -19.46 -1.12
C ALA A 436 -15.40 -20.49 -0.50
N ALA A 437 -14.30 -20.82 -1.18
CA ALA A 437 -13.28 -21.74 -0.69
C ALA A 437 -12.62 -21.24 0.62
N ILE A 438 -12.21 -19.97 0.68
CA ILE A 438 -11.60 -19.38 1.88
C ILE A 438 -12.51 -19.51 3.09
N LEU A 439 -13.82 -19.25 2.94
CA LEU A 439 -14.80 -19.41 4.01
C LEU A 439 -15.08 -20.89 4.32
N HIS A 440 -15.12 -21.77 3.32
CA HIS A 440 -15.34 -23.20 3.49
C HIS A 440 -14.24 -23.84 4.34
N VAL A 441 -12.96 -23.66 3.98
CA VAL A 441 -11.85 -24.30 4.69
C VAL A 441 -11.70 -23.81 6.13
N VAL A 442 -12.11 -22.57 6.41
CA VAL A 442 -12.14 -22.01 7.77
C VAL A 442 -13.30 -22.54 8.59
N THR A 443 -14.50 -22.62 8.03
CA THR A 443 -15.72 -22.97 8.79
C THR A 443 -15.96 -24.47 8.91
N SER A 444 -15.59 -25.25 7.89
CA SER A 444 -15.85 -26.69 7.81
C SER A 444 -14.64 -27.54 8.20
N TRP A 445 -13.43 -27.08 7.89
CA TRP A 445 -12.20 -27.84 8.16
C TRP A 445 -11.31 -27.23 9.25
N ASP A 446 -11.54 -25.99 9.68
CA ASP A 446 -10.76 -25.31 10.73
C ASP A 446 -9.26 -25.27 10.44
N VAL A 447 -8.86 -24.97 9.19
CA VAL A 447 -7.45 -25.00 8.77
C VAL A 447 -6.58 -23.93 9.47
N ASP A 448 -5.28 -24.22 9.64
CA ASP A 448 -4.29 -23.29 10.20
C ASP A 448 -3.67 -22.39 9.12
N VAL A 449 -3.49 -22.93 7.90
CA VAL A 449 -2.77 -22.30 6.79
C VAL A 449 -3.58 -22.42 5.49
N ILE A 450 -3.58 -21.37 4.67
CA ILE A 450 -4.15 -21.33 3.32
C ILE A 450 -3.07 -20.92 2.31
N SER A 451 -2.89 -21.72 1.26
CA SER A 451 -1.96 -21.50 0.15
C SER A 451 -2.74 -21.13 -1.12
N MET A 452 -2.45 -19.97 -1.71
CA MET A 452 -3.11 -19.41 -2.90
C MET A 452 -2.07 -19.10 -3.98
N SER A 453 -1.76 -20.06 -4.85
CA SER A 453 -0.64 -19.97 -5.79
C SER A 453 -0.95 -19.22 -7.09
N PHE A 454 -1.77 -18.18 -6.99
CA PHE A 454 -2.30 -17.36 -8.09
C PHE A 454 -2.40 -15.89 -7.69
N GLY A 455 -2.74 -15.03 -8.65
CA GLY A 455 -3.05 -13.64 -8.35
C GLY A 455 -3.88 -12.92 -9.42
N PHE A 456 -4.27 -11.70 -9.07
CA PHE A 456 -5.05 -10.74 -9.84
C PHE A 456 -4.28 -9.41 -9.92
N SER A 457 -4.37 -8.69 -11.04
CA SER A 457 -3.77 -7.37 -11.21
C SER A 457 -4.34 -6.30 -10.27
N GLU A 458 -5.59 -6.49 -9.84
CA GLU A 458 -6.33 -5.55 -8.99
C GLU A 458 -6.86 -6.23 -7.72
N GLU A 459 -7.21 -5.43 -6.72
CA GLU A 459 -7.81 -5.93 -5.47
C GLU A 459 -9.25 -6.41 -5.73
N ILE A 460 -9.52 -7.68 -5.46
CA ILE A 460 -10.86 -8.26 -5.62
C ILE A 460 -11.59 -8.20 -4.28
N GLU A 461 -12.56 -7.27 -4.17
CA GLU A 461 -13.37 -7.00 -2.98
C GLU A 461 -13.93 -8.29 -2.34
N LEU A 462 -14.54 -9.17 -3.13
CA LEU A 462 -15.14 -10.41 -2.63
C LEU A 462 -14.13 -11.35 -1.95
N ILE A 463 -12.89 -11.43 -2.48
CA ILE A 463 -11.82 -12.25 -1.89
C ILE A 463 -11.24 -11.55 -0.67
N ARG A 464 -11.05 -10.23 -0.71
CA ARG A 464 -10.58 -9.43 0.43
C ARG A 464 -11.50 -9.61 1.63
N ASP A 465 -12.80 -9.47 1.42
CA ASP A 465 -13.79 -9.58 2.48
C ASP A 465 -13.86 -11.01 3.03
N ALA A 466 -13.67 -12.04 2.19
CA ALA A 466 -13.52 -13.42 2.64
C ALA A 466 -12.26 -13.66 3.49
N ILE A 467 -11.12 -13.04 3.16
CA ILE A 467 -9.88 -13.09 3.97
C ILE A 467 -10.12 -12.42 5.33
N VAL A 468 -10.68 -11.21 5.34
CA VAL A 468 -10.99 -10.47 6.59
C VAL A 468 -11.98 -11.23 7.46
N GLN A 469 -13.02 -11.82 6.87
CA GLN A 469 -13.98 -12.64 7.61
C GLN A 469 -13.32 -13.92 8.16
N ALA A 470 -12.44 -14.56 7.40
CA ALA A 470 -11.66 -15.70 7.85
C ALA A 470 -10.75 -15.35 9.05
N GLU A 471 -10.07 -14.20 9.02
CA GLU A 471 -9.30 -13.70 10.16
C GLU A 471 -10.18 -13.50 11.40
N ILE A 472 -11.33 -12.84 11.26
CA ILE A 472 -12.29 -12.62 12.36
C ILE A 472 -12.75 -13.95 12.96
N LEU A 473 -13.17 -14.91 12.13
CA LEU A 473 -13.63 -16.24 12.56
C LEU A 473 -12.53 -17.02 13.30
N LYS A 474 -11.29 -16.96 12.80
CA LYS A 474 -10.12 -17.63 13.41
C LYS A 474 -9.48 -16.80 14.53
N ARG A 475 -10.00 -15.60 14.86
CA ARG A 475 -9.41 -14.65 15.83
C ARG A 475 -7.94 -14.34 15.51
N ASN A 476 -7.66 -14.06 14.24
CA ASN A 476 -6.35 -13.82 13.63
C ASN A 476 -5.37 -15.01 13.72
N LYS A 477 -5.83 -16.22 14.09
CA LYS A 477 -5.04 -17.46 14.13
C LYS A 477 -5.16 -18.26 12.83
N ILE A 478 -4.81 -17.63 11.73
CA ILE A 478 -4.74 -18.23 10.40
C ILE A 478 -3.64 -17.54 9.60
N LEU A 479 -2.96 -18.30 8.75
CA LEU A 479 -1.91 -17.80 7.87
C LEU A 479 -2.33 -17.94 6.40
N PHE A 480 -2.20 -16.87 5.64
CA PHE A 480 -2.42 -16.86 4.20
C PHE A 480 -1.09 -16.66 3.49
N PHE A 481 -0.79 -17.51 2.51
CA PHE A 481 0.35 -17.38 1.61
C PHE A 481 -0.15 -17.21 0.18
N ALA A 482 0.44 -16.28 -0.58
CA ALA A 482 0.09 -16.11 -1.99
C ALA A 482 1.27 -15.73 -2.88
N ALA A 483 1.21 -16.16 -4.14
CA ALA A 483 2.25 -15.93 -5.14
C ALA A 483 2.33 -14.44 -5.54
N ALA A 484 3.51 -13.83 -5.44
CA ALA A 484 3.66 -12.40 -5.69
C ALA A 484 3.42 -11.97 -7.14
N ASN A 485 4.27 -12.43 -8.07
CA ASN A 485 4.08 -12.40 -9.53
C ASN A 485 5.21 -13.22 -10.20
N ASN A 486 5.05 -13.58 -11.48
CA ASN A 486 6.06 -14.27 -12.30
C ASN A 486 6.65 -13.41 -13.44
N ASP A 487 6.19 -12.16 -13.61
CA ASP A 487 6.65 -11.24 -14.67
C ASP A 487 7.72 -10.21 -14.23
N GLY A 488 8.26 -10.39 -13.02
CA GLY A 488 9.40 -9.64 -12.52
C GLY A 488 9.09 -8.15 -12.43
N LEU A 489 10.02 -7.29 -12.86
CA LEU A 489 9.86 -5.83 -12.77
C LEU A 489 8.91 -5.22 -13.79
N ASN A 490 8.32 -6.01 -14.70
CA ASN A 490 7.41 -5.50 -15.73
C ASN A 490 6.00 -5.24 -15.18
N GLU A 491 5.60 -6.00 -14.16
CA GLU A 491 4.28 -5.94 -13.52
C GLU A 491 4.43 -5.73 -12.01
N PRO A 492 3.39 -5.24 -11.32
CA PRO A 492 3.41 -5.14 -9.87
C PRO A 492 3.27 -6.50 -9.19
N GLU A 493 3.41 -6.50 -7.87
CA GLU A 493 2.89 -7.57 -7.02
C GLU A 493 1.37 -7.68 -7.19
N MET A 494 0.83 -8.90 -7.23
CA MET A 494 -0.58 -9.19 -7.45
C MET A 494 -1.36 -9.30 -6.13
N PHE A 495 -2.68 -9.12 -6.22
CA PHE A 495 -3.62 -9.50 -5.17
C PHE A 495 -3.85 -11.03 -5.23
N PRO A 496 -3.95 -11.78 -4.11
CA PRO A 496 -3.99 -11.32 -2.73
C PRO A 496 -2.61 -11.15 -2.08
N ALA A 497 -1.49 -11.41 -2.77
CA ALA A 497 -0.15 -11.35 -2.17
C ALA A 497 0.22 -9.97 -1.60
N PHE A 498 -0.24 -8.85 -2.20
CA PHE A 498 -0.05 -7.51 -1.65
C PHE A 498 -0.98 -7.15 -0.47
N PHE A 499 -1.94 -7.99 -0.11
CA PHE A 499 -2.91 -7.68 0.94
C PHE A 499 -2.28 -7.86 2.32
N GLU A 500 -2.54 -6.95 3.27
CA GLU A 500 -1.77 -6.89 4.52
C GLU A 500 -1.99 -8.11 5.43
N SER A 501 -3.11 -8.84 5.29
CA SER A 501 -3.35 -10.10 6.00
C SER A 501 -2.56 -11.29 5.42
N VAL A 502 -1.90 -11.12 4.27
CA VAL A 502 -1.23 -12.19 3.51
C VAL A 502 0.28 -12.09 3.63
N ILE A 503 0.96 -13.23 3.57
CA ILE A 503 2.42 -13.34 3.46
C ILE A 503 2.74 -13.60 1.99
N SER A 504 3.28 -12.58 1.33
CA SER A 504 3.71 -12.65 -0.07
C SER A 504 4.87 -13.62 -0.26
N ALA A 505 4.70 -14.57 -1.18
CA ALA A 505 5.70 -15.56 -1.54
C ALA A 505 6.53 -15.12 -2.74
N ARG A 506 7.85 -15.01 -2.53
CA ARG A 506 8.85 -14.64 -3.53
C ARG A 506 9.69 -15.84 -3.96
N GLY A 507 10.31 -15.77 -5.13
CA GLY A 507 11.07 -16.88 -5.70
C GLY A 507 12.58 -16.72 -5.61
N THR A 508 13.29 -17.74 -5.13
CA THR A 508 14.76 -17.80 -5.09
C THR A 508 15.32 -18.99 -5.86
N GLU A 509 16.59 -18.88 -6.25
CA GLU A 509 17.43 -20.00 -6.64
C GLU A 509 17.72 -20.91 -5.42
N CYS A 510 18.36 -22.07 -5.66
CA CYS A 510 18.67 -23.05 -4.62
C CYS A 510 19.81 -22.63 -3.65
N ASP A 511 20.58 -21.60 -3.99
CA ASP A 511 21.54 -20.94 -3.10
C ASP A 511 20.91 -19.82 -2.24
N GLY A 512 19.70 -19.36 -2.61
CA GLY A 512 18.97 -18.27 -1.96
C GLY A 512 18.93 -16.96 -2.74
N GLU A 513 19.57 -16.84 -3.92
CA GLU A 513 19.50 -15.61 -4.72
C GLU A 513 18.07 -15.34 -5.22
N PHE A 514 17.57 -14.10 -5.08
CA PHE A 514 16.23 -13.72 -5.54
C PHE A 514 16.16 -13.60 -7.07
N ILE A 515 15.40 -14.49 -7.70
CA ILE A 515 15.25 -14.58 -9.15
C ILE A 515 14.55 -13.32 -9.66
N GLN A 516 15.27 -12.43 -10.35
CA GLN A 516 14.69 -11.14 -10.79
C GLN A 516 13.43 -11.31 -11.65
N ARG A 517 13.35 -12.40 -12.43
CA ARG A 517 12.18 -12.74 -13.25
C ARG A 517 10.92 -13.02 -12.44
N TYR A 518 11.02 -13.53 -11.21
CA TYR A 518 9.86 -13.89 -10.39
C TYR A 518 9.61 -12.90 -9.24
N ASN A 519 10.18 -11.69 -9.30
CA ASN A 519 10.22 -10.80 -8.15
C ASN A 519 9.89 -9.34 -8.50
N PRO A 520 8.59 -9.00 -8.59
CA PRO A 520 8.15 -7.63 -8.84
C PRO A 520 8.60 -6.65 -7.75
N LYS A 521 8.66 -5.36 -8.09
CA LYS A 521 8.74 -4.30 -7.08
C LYS A 521 7.47 -4.36 -6.24
N SER A 522 7.59 -4.32 -4.91
CA SER A 522 6.42 -3.96 -4.11
C SER A 522 6.03 -2.52 -4.42
N TRP A 523 4.72 -2.26 -4.35
CA TRP A 523 4.19 -0.92 -4.53
C TRP A 523 4.84 0.07 -3.55
N SER A 524 5.20 1.26 -4.05
CA SER A 524 6.03 2.23 -3.32
C SER A 524 5.42 2.79 -2.03
N HIS A 525 4.15 2.50 -1.77
CA HIS A 525 3.40 2.85 -0.57
C HIS A 525 3.10 1.64 0.35
N LYS A 526 3.61 0.44 0.02
CA LYS A 526 3.60 -0.77 0.86
C LYS A 526 5.04 -1.23 1.10
N SER A 527 5.72 -0.57 2.04
CA SER A 527 7.06 -0.96 2.50
C SER A 527 6.96 -2.09 3.54
N GLY A 528 7.05 -3.33 3.08
CA GLY A 528 7.10 -4.53 3.92
C GLY A 528 8.29 -5.43 3.56
N ILE A 529 8.69 -6.29 4.49
CA ILE A 529 9.72 -7.31 4.26
C ILE A 529 9.20 -8.36 3.27
N GLN A 530 9.99 -8.68 2.25
CA GLN A 530 9.66 -9.67 1.22
C GLN A 530 10.29 -11.04 1.55
N TYR A 531 9.50 -12.12 1.62
CA TYR A 531 9.99 -13.47 1.97
C TYR A 531 10.13 -14.35 0.74
N GLY A 532 11.36 -14.83 0.48
CA GLY A 532 11.68 -15.71 -0.64
C GLY A 532 12.10 -17.10 -0.20
N THR A 533 11.77 -18.09 -1.03
CA THR A 533 12.30 -19.45 -0.92
C THR A 533 12.35 -20.12 -2.30
N LEU A 534 12.83 -21.35 -2.38
CA LEU A 534 13.12 -22.06 -3.63
C LEU A 534 11.96 -21.96 -4.65
N ALA A 535 12.28 -21.58 -5.89
CA ALA A 535 11.29 -21.38 -6.94
C ALA A 535 11.77 -21.72 -8.37
N ARG A 536 12.97 -22.26 -8.56
CA ARG A 536 13.44 -22.72 -9.88
C ARG A 536 13.64 -24.22 -9.93
N ASP A 537 13.14 -24.80 -11.02
CA ASP A 537 13.36 -26.18 -11.45
C ASP A 537 13.05 -27.19 -10.34
N VAL A 538 12.00 -26.94 -9.55
CA VAL A 538 11.67 -27.70 -8.35
C VAL A 538 10.96 -28.99 -8.73
N PRO A 539 11.50 -30.17 -8.40
CA PRO A 539 10.79 -31.44 -8.58
C PRO A 539 9.65 -31.53 -7.58
N TYR A 540 8.46 -31.94 -8.05
CA TYR A 540 7.30 -32.20 -7.20
C TYR A 540 6.94 -33.68 -7.11
N ASN A 541 7.56 -34.52 -7.94
CA ASN A 541 7.43 -35.98 -7.86
C ASN A 541 8.68 -36.56 -7.19
N TRP A 542 8.48 -37.49 -6.27
CA TRP A 542 9.55 -38.13 -5.51
C TRP A 542 9.73 -39.60 -5.95
N PRO A 543 10.97 -40.11 -6.12
CA PRO A 543 12.27 -39.44 -5.98
C PRO A 543 12.79 -38.84 -7.30
N THR A 544 11.93 -38.54 -8.26
CA THR A 544 12.33 -38.22 -9.63
C THR A 544 12.74 -36.75 -9.81
N ARG A 545 13.81 -36.50 -10.56
CA ARG A 545 14.24 -35.13 -10.93
C ARG A 545 13.27 -34.39 -11.86
N ASN A 546 12.24 -35.08 -12.37
CA ASN A 546 11.22 -34.56 -13.26
C ASN A 546 9.89 -35.27 -12.97
N PRO A 547 8.73 -34.66 -13.28
CA PRO A 547 8.57 -33.27 -13.76
C PRO A 547 8.95 -32.20 -12.72
N THR A 548 9.26 -30.99 -13.20
CA THR A 548 9.59 -29.82 -12.36
C THR A 548 8.64 -28.65 -12.61
N LYS A 549 8.62 -27.68 -11.68
CA LYS A 549 7.95 -26.37 -11.82
C LYS A 549 8.86 -25.23 -11.40
N SER A 550 8.57 -24.03 -11.91
CA SER A 550 9.26 -22.78 -11.57
C SER A 550 8.28 -21.62 -11.42
N GLY A 551 8.56 -20.69 -10.49
CA GLY A 551 7.78 -19.46 -10.25
C GLY A 551 7.34 -19.27 -8.79
N CYS A 552 6.78 -18.10 -8.47
CA CYS A 552 6.25 -17.79 -7.14
C CYS A 552 5.09 -18.71 -6.70
N SER A 553 4.37 -19.30 -7.66
CA SER A 553 3.36 -20.33 -7.37
C SER A 553 3.96 -21.59 -6.72
N VAL A 554 5.26 -21.84 -6.94
CA VAL A 554 6.01 -22.95 -6.34
C VAL A 554 6.56 -22.60 -4.96
N SER A 555 7.06 -21.37 -4.76
CA SER A 555 7.55 -20.96 -3.44
C SER A 555 6.42 -20.74 -2.41
N THR A 556 5.18 -20.49 -2.87
CA THR A 556 3.99 -20.34 -2.02
C THR A 556 3.73 -21.58 -1.12
N PRO A 557 3.53 -22.80 -1.66
CA PRO A 557 3.37 -24.00 -0.84
C PRO A 557 4.63 -24.34 -0.03
N ILE A 558 5.83 -24.00 -0.51
CA ILE A 558 7.06 -24.23 0.27
C ILE A 558 7.06 -23.35 1.53
N LEU A 559 6.71 -22.06 1.44
CA LEU A 559 6.55 -21.21 2.64
C LEU A 559 5.43 -21.71 3.56
N ALA A 560 4.32 -22.22 3.01
CA ALA A 560 3.26 -22.85 3.80
C ALA A 560 3.75 -24.12 4.54
N ALA A 561 4.59 -24.94 3.91
CA ALA A 561 5.22 -26.10 4.54
C ALA A 561 6.23 -25.69 5.64
N ILE A 562 7.02 -24.63 5.44
CA ILE A 562 7.89 -24.06 6.48
C ILE A 562 7.05 -23.59 7.67
N ALA A 563 5.96 -22.86 7.42
CA ALA A 563 5.04 -22.40 8.45
C ALA A 563 4.41 -23.57 9.23
N ALA A 564 4.01 -24.65 8.56
CA ALA A 564 3.47 -25.84 9.20
C ALA A 564 4.51 -26.56 10.09
N ILE A 565 5.76 -26.67 9.64
CA ILE A 565 6.86 -27.23 10.45
C ILE A 565 7.12 -26.36 11.69
N LEU A 566 7.09 -25.03 11.55
CA LEU A 566 7.25 -24.10 12.67
C LEU A 566 6.11 -24.20 13.69
N ILE A 567 4.86 -24.28 13.22
CA ILE A 567 3.69 -24.49 14.08
C ILE A 567 3.80 -25.83 14.81
N SER A 568 4.14 -26.93 14.12
CA SER A 568 4.33 -28.25 14.72
C SER A 568 5.48 -28.30 15.74
N PHE A 569 6.60 -27.62 15.44
CA PHE A 569 7.74 -27.49 16.35
C PHE A 569 7.36 -26.72 17.63
N VAL A 570 6.61 -25.62 17.51
CA VAL A 570 6.04 -24.89 18.66
C VAL A 570 5.04 -25.77 19.41
N ASP A 571 4.19 -26.50 18.69
CA ASP A 571 3.17 -27.37 19.28
C ASP A 571 3.72 -28.62 19.98
N SER A 572 4.99 -28.94 19.80
CA SER A 572 5.69 -30.00 20.53
C SER A 572 6.46 -29.51 21.77
N GLN A 573 6.54 -28.19 21.99
CA GLN A 573 7.23 -27.63 23.16
C GLN A 573 6.33 -27.63 24.40
N ARG A 574 6.90 -28.03 25.54
CA ARG A 574 6.23 -27.98 26.86
C ARG A 574 6.24 -26.55 27.40
N ASN A 575 5.12 -26.12 27.99
CA ASN A 575 4.94 -24.81 28.64
C ASN A 575 5.11 -23.62 27.67
N TRP A 576 4.55 -23.74 26.46
CA TRP A 576 4.64 -22.75 25.36
C TRP A 576 3.24 -22.27 24.92
N ASP A 577 2.31 -22.12 25.88
CA ASP A 577 0.89 -21.91 25.59
C ASP A 577 0.60 -20.57 24.87
N ALA A 578 1.38 -19.52 25.18
CA ALA A 578 1.30 -18.23 24.51
C ALA A 578 1.92 -18.29 23.10
N GLU A 579 3.04 -18.99 22.95
CA GLU A 579 3.77 -19.16 21.69
C GLU A 579 2.92 -19.93 20.66
N ARG A 580 2.16 -20.96 21.10
CA ARG A 580 1.19 -21.68 20.27
C ARG A 580 0.07 -20.81 19.71
N HIS A 581 -0.29 -19.75 20.45
CA HIS A 581 -1.23 -18.74 20.00
C HIS A 581 -0.56 -17.79 19.01
N ALA A 582 0.61 -17.27 19.35
CA ALA A 582 1.33 -16.29 18.56
C ALA A 582 1.74 -16.83 17.18
N ILE A 583 2.32 -18.05 17.09
CA ILE A 583 2.84 -18.63 15.84
C ILE A 583 1.79 -18.77 14.73
N ARG A 584 0.52 -18.93 15.09
CA ARG A 584 -0.61 -19.02 14.15
C ARG A 584 -1.10 -17.68 13.62
N THR A 585 -0.59 -16.56 14.14
CA THR A 585 -0.89 -15.21 13.65
C THR A 585 0.14 -14.77 12.62
N ARG A 586 -0.26 -13.95 11.64
CA ARG A 586 0.69 -13.37 10.66
C ARG A 586 1.87 -12.68 11.37
N ARG A 587 1.61 -11.89 12.41
CA ARG A 587 2.65 -11.20 13.21
C ARG A 587 3.64 -12.19 13.84
N GLY A 588 3.16 -13.32 14.36
CA GLY A 588 4.01 -14.38 14.91
C GLY A 588 4.86 -15.10 13.89
N MET A 589 4.27 -15.51 12.77
CA MET A 589 5.02 -16.18 11.70
C MET A 589 6.07 -15.24 11.09
N VAL A 590 5.72 -13.97 10.84
CA VAL A 590 6.64 -12.92 10.38
C VAL A 590 7.79 -12.69 11.37
N ALA A 591 7.51 -12.63 12.68
CA ALA A 591 8.58 -12.47 13.68
C ALA A 591 9.58 -13.64 13.64
N VAL A 592 9.10 -14.88 13.49
CA VAL A 592 9.97 -16.06 13.37
C VAL A 592 10.73 -16.08 12.05
N PHE A 593 10.10 -15.72 10.93
CA PHE A 593 10.76 -15.58 9.63
C PHE A 593 11.91 -14.57 9.71
N ASN A 594 11.70 -13.41 10.34
CA ASN A 594 12.72 -12.36 10.48
C ASN A 594 13.96 -12.81 11.25
N VAL A 595 13.83 -13.66 12.28
CA VAL A 595 14.99 -14.15 13.05
C VAL A 595 15.67 -15.37 12.43
N MET A 596 14.96 -16.18 11.65
CA MET A 596 15.55 -17.35 11.00
C MET A 596 16.24 -16.99 9.68
N ALA A 597 15.68 -16.06 8.90
CA ALA A 597 16.14 -15.76 7.56
C ALA A 597 17.57 -15.20 7.46
N GLN A 598 18.08 -15.19 6.24
CA GLN A 598 19.28 -14.44 5.85
C GLN A 598 18.85 -13.25 4.99
N ASP A 599 19.54 -12.12 5.17
CA ASP A 599 19.18 -10.81 4.63
C ASP A 599 19.94 -10.49 3.34
N ASP A 600 19.21 -10.13 2.28
CA ASP A 600 19.74 -9.33 1.17
C ASP A 600 19.61 -7.84 1.56
N SER A 601 20.62 -7.39 2.32
CA SER A 601 20.67 -6.08 2.98
C SER A 601 20.57 -4.87 2.05
N ALA A 602 20.59 -5.08 0.73
CA ALA A 602 20.38 -4.03 -0.27
C ALA A 602 18.90 -3.82 -0.63
N ARG A 603 17.98 -4.74 -0.29
CA ARG A 603 16.63 -4.78 -0.90
C ARG A 603 15.46 -5.07 0.05
N GLY A 604 15.67 -5.32 1.34
CA GLY A 604 14.58 -5.66 2.28
C GLY A 604 13.95 -7.02 1.97
N ARG A 605 14.79 -7.96 1.52
CA ARG A 605 14.42 -9.28 1.02
C ARG A 605 15.06 -10.34 1.91
N LEU A 606 14.24 -11.22 2.47
CA LEU A 606 14.65 -12.27 3.39
C LEU A 606 14.48 -13.65 2.76
N TYR A 607 15.58 -14.39 2.64
CA TYR A 607 15.56 -15.78 2.19
C TYR A 607 15.28 -16.72 3.38
N VAL A 608 14.21 -17.51 3.28
CA VAL A 608 13.69 -18.39 4.33
C VAL A 608 13.89 -19.87 3.95
N ALA A 609 14.59 -20.61 4.81
CA ALA A 609 14.74 -22.07 4.73
C ALA A 609 14.89 -22.71 6.13
N PRO A 610 14.29 -23.89 6.41
CA PRO A 610 14.21 -24.44 7.78
C PRO A 610 15.53 -24.62 8.52
N TRP A 611 16.61 -24.95 7.81
CA TRP A 611 17.93 -25.18 8.43
C TRP A 611 18.55 -23.93 9.06
N GLN A 612 18.13 -22.73 8.65
CA GLN A 612 18.64 -21.48 9.20
C GLN A 612 18.27 -21.25 10.68
N LEU A 613 17.37 -22.09 11.24
CA LEU A 613 17.06 -22.13 12.68
C LEU A 613 18.18 -22.74 13.53
N TYR A 614 18.98 -23.66 12.99
CA TYR A 614 19.99 -24.42 13.75
C TYR A 614 21.41 -24.41 13.15
N GLU A 615 21.56 -24.06 11.87
CA GLU A 615 22.87 -23.80 11.28
C GLU A 615 23.60 -22.66 12.02
N GLN A 616 24.92 -22.59 11.87
CA GLN A 616 25.76 -21.60 12.56
C GLN A 616 25.71 -21.69 14.10
N ARG A 617 25.35 -22.87 14.66
CA ARG A 617 25.18 -23.11 16.11
C ARG A 617 24.04 -22.29 16.74
N ARG A 618 22.99 -22.02 15.97
CA ARG A 618 21.75 -21.42 16.48
C ARG A 618 20.93 -22.47 17.24
N GLU A 619 20.18 -22.02 18.24
CA GLU A 619 19.32 -22.88 19.07
C GLU A 619 17.84 -22.62 18.74
N PRO A 620 17.14 -23.51 18.00
CA PRO A 620 15.79 -23.27 17.51
C PRO A 620 14.79 -22.86 18.61
N GLN A 621 14.83 -23.51 19.77
CA GLN A 621 13.92 -23.18 20.88
C GLN A 621 14.16 -21.77 21.40
N SER A 622 15.42 -21.31 21.49
CA SER A 622 15.75 -19.98 21.98
C SER A 622 15.29 -18.90 20.98
N LEU A 623 15.60 -19.12 19.71
CA LEU A 623 15.35 -18.18 18.63
C LEU A 623 13.84 -18.01 18.34
N VAL A 624 13.09 -19.11 18.23
CA VAL A 624 11.64 -19.08 18.03
C VAL A 624 10.92 -18.49 19.25
N LYS A 625 11.31 -18.88 20.47
CA LYS A 625 10.68 -18.32 21.69
C LYS A 625 10.95 -16.82 21.82
N HIS A 626 12.18 -16.38 21.56
CA HIS A 626 12.52 -14.96 21.59
C HIS A 626 11.63 -14.15 20.64
N ALA A 627 11.56 -14.55 19.36
CA ALA A 627 10.74 -13.88 18.35
C ALA A 627 9.26 -13.80 18.73
N LEU A 628 8.68 -14.89 19.27
CA LEU A 628 7.28 -14.92 19.67
C LEU A 628 7.00 -14.13 20.96
N CYS A 629 7.96 -14.04 21.89
CA CYS A 629 7.83 -13.22 23.10
C CYS A 629 8.02 -11.72 22.86
N THR A 630 8.64 -11.30 21.75
CA THR A 630 8.87 -9.87 21.42
C THR A 630 7.69 -9.17 20.74
N ILE A 631 6.55 -9.85 20.59
CA ILE A 631 5.38 -9.32 19.86
C ILE A 631 4.43 -8.63 20.87
N PRO A 632 4.19 -7.31 20.73
CA PRO A 632 3.26 -6.58 21.59
C PRO A 632 1.78 -6.86 21.25
#